data_AF-A0A1J4XB59-F1
#
_entry.id   AF-A0A1J4XB59-F1
#
_cell.length_a   1.000
_cell.length_b   1.000
_cell.length_c   1.000
_cell.angle_alpha   90.00
_cell.angle_beta   90.00
_cell.angle_gamma   90.00
#
_symmetry.space_group_name_H-M   'P 1'
#
loop_
_entity.id
_entity.type
_entity.pdbx_description
1 polymer ?
#
loop_
_entity_poly.entity_id
_entity_poly.type
_entity_poly.pdbx_seq_one_letter_code
_entity_poly.pdbx_strand_id
1 'polypeptide(L)' 'MTKINELLKNLEDRLEGDEKDKFKKELLNYLKSEESKWKSRINAGVDPQEYKVLEKIIHGITAAEAIVNKV' A
#
# COMPACT_ATOMS: atom_id res chain seq x y z
N MET A 1 0.37 15.75 -21.15
CA MET A 1 0.30 14.51 -20.34
C MET A 1 0.48 14.89 -18.89
N THR A 2 -0.38 14.40 -18.00
CA THR A 2 -0.37 14.76 -16.58
C THR A 2 0.67 13.93 -15.81
N LYS A 3 1.23 14.51 -14.74
CA LYS A 3 2.19 13.86 -13.82
C LYS A 3 1.72 12.49 -13.30
N ILE A 4 0.42 12.24 -13.26
CA ILE A 4 -0.17 10.96 -12.85
C ILE A 4 0.16 9.84 -13.84
N ASN A 5 0.14 10.10 -15.15
CA ASN A 5 0.39 9.06 -16.15
C ASN A 5 1.86 8.60 -16.14
N GLU A 6 2.80 9.49 -15.80
CA GLU A 6 4.22 9.14 -15.65
C GLU A 6 4.47 8.30 -14.39
N LEU A 7 3.72 8.54 -13.31
CA LEU A 7 3.81 7.75 -12.08
C LEU A 7 3.28 6.34 -12.26
N LEU A 8 2.14 6.18 -12.96
CA LEU A 8 1.57 4.88 -13.28
C LEU A 8 2.49 4.07 -14.18
N LYS A 9 3.03 4.69 -15.23
CA LYS A 9 3.95 4.01 -16.13
C LYS A 9 5.24 3.55 -15.45
N ASN A 10 5.84 4.40 -14.61
CA ASN A 10 7.01 3.99 -13.81
C ASN A 10 6.69 2.84 -12.84
N LEU A 11 5.47 2.77 -12.33
CA LEU A 11 5.05 1.68 -11.46
C LEU A 11 4.92 0.37 -12.27
N GLU A 12 4.27 0.42 -13.43
CA GLU A 12 4.14 -0.70 -14.36
C GLU A 12 5.51 -1.20 -14.83
N ASP A 13 6.38 -0.29 -15.31
CA ASP A 13 7.73 -0.62 -15.78
C ASP A 13 8.56 -1.33 -14.70
N ARG A 14 8.45 -0.90 -13.43
CA ARG A 14 9.13 -1.54 -12.29
C ARG A 14 8.49 -2.86 -11.85
N LEU A 15 7.20 -3.06 -12.12
CA LEU A 15 6.48 -4.30 -11.86
C LEU A 15 6.59 -5.31 -13.03
N GLU A 16 7.19 -4.93 -14.15
CA GLU A 16 7.38 -5.80 -15.32
C GLU A 16 8.86 -6.06 -15.67
N GLY A 17 9.80 -5.22 -15.24
CA GLY A 17 11.23 -5.35 -15.53
C GLY A 17 12.01 -6.37 -14.69
N ASP A 18 13.32 -6.48 -14.93
CA ASP A 18 14.22 -7.46 -14.26
C ASP A 18 14.29 -7.30 -12.73
N GLU A 19 13.94 -6.13 -12.20
CA GLU A 19 13.87 -5.87 -10.76
C GLU A 19 12.49 -6.16 -10.14
N LYS A 20 11.53 -6.68 -10.92
CA LYS A 20 10.13 -6.92 -10.49
C LYS A 20 10.02 -7.60 -9.14
N ASP A 21 10.71 -8.72 -8.95
CA ASP A 21 10.59 -9.51 -7.71
C ASP A 21 11.16 -8.76 -6.49
N LYS A 22 12.25 -8.04 -6.68
CA LYS A 22 12.86 -7.20 -5.64
C LYS A 22 11.94 -6.03 -5.29
N PHE A 23 11.45 -5.30 -6.29
CA PHE A 23 10.53 -4.18 -6.10
C PHE A 23 9.21 -4.62 -5.46
N LYS A 24 8.62 -5.73 -5.93
CA LYS A 24 7.42 -6.36 -5.34
C LYS A 24 7.64 -6.68 -3.87
N LYS A 25 8.78 -7.28 -3.52
CA LYS A 25 9.12 -7.58 -2.12
C LYS A 25 9.28 -6.32 -1.27
N GLU A 26 9.97 -5.29 -1.77
CA GLU A 26 10.13 -4.00 -1.09
C GLU A 26 8.78 -3.30 -0.87
N LEU A 27 7.93 -3.27 -1.90
CA LEU A 27 6.61 -2.66 -1.84
C LEU A 27 5.69 -3.40 -0.86
N LEU A 28 5.67 -4.73 -0.89
CA LEU A 28 4.92 -5.54 0.08
C LEU A 28 5.41 -5.33 1.51
N ASN A 29 6.72 -5.22 1.73
CA ASN A 29 7.27 -4.94 3.06
C ASN A 29 6.85 -3.55 3.56
N TYR A 30 6.85 -2.54 2.69
CA TYR A 30 6.37 -1.20 3.01
C TYR A 30 4.88 -1.20 3.38
N LEU A 31 4.04 -1.85 2.57
CA LEU A 31 2.60 -1.94 2.82
C LEU A 31 2.29 -2.63 4.16
N LYS A 32 2.95 -3.76 4.45
CA LYS A 32 2.82 -4.46 5.74
C LYS A 32 3.25 -3.60 6.93
N SER A 33 4.33 -2.83 6.76
CA SER A 33 4.81 -1.91 7.79
C SER A 33 3.78 -0.82 8.10
N GLU A 34 3.21 -0.19 7.07
CA GLU A 34 2.16 0.81 7.25
C GLU A 34 0.88 0.20 7.83
N GLU A 35 0.45 -0.99 7.36
CA GLU A 35 -0.70 -1.69 7.91
C GLU A 35 -0.56 -1.92 9.43
N SER A 36 0.61 -2.42 9.86
CA SER A 36 0.95 -2.66 11.27
C SER A 36 0.90 -1.37 12.11
N LYS A 37 1.44 -0.27 11.58
CA LYS A 37 1.43 1.05 12.23
C LYS A 37 0.00 1.56 12.46
N TRP A 38 -0.87 1.46 11.47
CA TRP A 38 -2.26 1.91 11.61
C TRP A 38 -3.09 1.00 12.52
N LYS A 39 -2.88 -0.33 12.46
CA LYS A 39 -3.47 -1.28 13.40
C LYS A 39 -3.04 -1.00 14.84
N SER A 40 -1.75 -0.71 15.06
CA SER A 40 -1.22 -0.34 16.37
C SER A 40 -1.90 0.92 16.92
N ARG A 41 -2.13 1.93 16.06
CA ARG A 41 -2.86 3.15 16.43
C ARG A 41 -4.30 2.86 16.83
N ILE A 42 -5.03 2.01 16.10
CA ILE A 42 -6.38 1.57 16.49
C ILE A 42 -6.35 0.86 17.85
N ASN A 43 -5.38 -0.04 18.06
CA ASN A 43 -5.23 -0.80 19.31
C ASN A 43 -4.88 0.08 20.52
N ALA A 44 -4.26 1.24 20.29
CA ALA A 44 -3.97 2.22 21.34
C ALA A 44 -5.23 2.95 21.86
N GLY A 45 -6.38 2.77 21.21
CA GLY A 45 -7.62 3.44 21.54
C GLY A 45 -7.72 4.78 20.82
N VAL A 46 -8.54 4.81 19.77
CA VAL A 46 -8.88 6.02 19.01
C VAL A 46 -10.37 6.32 19.15
N ASP A 47 -10.76 7.57 18.92
CA ASP A 47 -12.18 7.92 18.90
C ASP A 47 -12.92 7.27 17.71
N PRO A 48 -14.26 7.18 17.74
CA PRO A 48 -15.03 6.53 16.68
C PRO A 48 -14.91 7.15 15.28
N GLN A 49 -14.59 8.45 15.18
CA GLN A 49 -14.40 9.12 13.89
C GLN A 49 -13.03 8.76 13.32
N GLU A 50 -11.99 8.83 14.15
CA GLU A 50 -10.64 8.41 13.78
C GLU A 50 -10.60 6.92 13.41
N TYR A 51 -11.30 6.06 14.17
CA TYR A 51 -11.42 4.63 13.85
C TYR A 51 -11.90 4.40 12.41
N LYS A 52 -13.00 5.06 12.00
CA LYS A 52 -13.57 4.91 10.65
C LYS A 52 -12.60 5.37 9.55
N VAL A 53 -11.76 6.36 9.83
CA VAL A 53 -10.74 6.82 8.88
C VAL A 53 -9.61 5.79 8.78
N LEU A 54 -9.10 5.32 9.92
CA LEU A 54 -8.03 4.32 9.96
C LEU A 54 -8.47 2.98 9.37
N GLU A 55 -9.71 2.57 9.57
CA GLU A 55 -10.28 1.36 8.96
C GLU A 55 -10.29 1.45 7.42
N LYS A 56 -10.62 2.61 6.85
CA LYS A 56 -10.55 2.83 5.39
C LYS A 56 -9.12 2.81 4.87
N ILE A 57 -8.18 3.38 5.64
CA ILE A 57 -6.75 3.35 5.28
C ILE A 57 -6.24 1.91 5.25
N ILE A 58 -6.54 1.12 6.29
CA ILE A 58 -6.15 -0.30 6.36
C ILE A 58 -6.74 -1.08 5.18
N HIS A 59 -8.04 -0.92 4.89
CA HIS A 59 -8.66 -1.54 3.72
C HIS A 59 -7.96 -1.18 2.40
N GLY A 60 -7.58 0.09 2.23
CA GLY A 60 -6.83 0.54 1.05
C GLY A 60 -5.46 -0.14 0.92
N ILE A 61 -4.75 -0.30 2.04
CA ILE A 61 -3.46 -1.00 2.09
C ILE A 61 -3.65 -2.48 1.74
N THR A 62 -4.63 -3.17 2.34
CA THR A 62 -4.93 -4.57 2.03
C THR A 62 -5.29 -4.78 0.55
N ALA A 63 -6.06 -3.84 -0.04
CA ALA A 63 -6.37 -3.88 -1.47
C ALA A 63 -5.12 -3.70 -2.34
N ALA A 64 -4.22 -2.78 -1.97
CA ALA A 64 -2.95 -2.58 -2.66
C ALA A 64 -2.05 -3.82 -2.59
N GLU A 65 -1.95 -4.46 -1.43
CA GLU A 65 -1.21 -5.73 -1.28
C GLU A 65 -1.77 -6.83 -2.18
N ALA A 66 -3.09 -6.94 -2.27
CA ALA A 66 -3.74 -7.91 -3.15
C ALA A 66 -3.45 -7.65 -4.64
N ILE A 67 -3.41 -6.37 -5.06
CA ILE A 67 -3.02 -5.98 -6.43
C ILE A 67 -1.57 -6.35 -6.70
N VAL A 68 -0.65 -5.95 -5.82
CA VAL A 68 0.78 -6.22 -5.97
C VAL A 68 1.07 -7.72 -5.99
N ASN A 69 0.33 -8.54 -5.23
CA ASN A 69 0.48 -9.99 -5.28
C ASN A 69 -0.01 -10.62 -6.60
N LYS A 70 -1.01 -10.02 -7.26
CA LYS A 70 -1.56 -10.49 -8.55
C LYS A 70 -0.71 -10.10 -9.75
N VAL A 71 -0.02 -8.96 -9.69
CA VAL A 71 0.94 -8.49 -10.71
C VAL A 71 2.26 -9.23 -10.56
#